data_AF-A0A4U0STS8-F1
#
_entry.id   AF-A0A4U0STS8-F1
#
_cell.length_a   1.000
_cell.length_b   1.000
_cell.length_c   1.000
_cell.angle_alpha   90.00
_cell.angle_beta   90.00
_cell.angle_gamma   90.00
#
_symmetry.space_group_name_H-M   'P 1'
#
loop_
_entity.id
_entity.type
_entity.pdbx_description
1 polymer ?
#
loop_
_entity_poly.entity_id
_entity_poly.type
_entity_poly.pdbx_seq_one_letter_code
_entity_poly.pdbx_strand_id
1 'polypeptide(L)'
;MVSGQQTPRAEELDFHSAQSVFSAPGDGSFFAGLPTEPRELASIVRSLLIHREETELFGYRLPEDRRNEAETRYVCDILDAVRAMNDAPLTAVRHPQEQFAGTCRDFALLLCALLRNSGVPARIRCGFATYFVPGFHEDHWVTEYWQPGPGWKLIDAQMLAPETMEAYKISFDPTDVPRDRFLVAGDAWQACRTGRADRESFGVGVINFTGMWAVQGNVVRDLAALNRVEALPWDGWGLVETPYEELSGSETELLDTVAAATVRGGPFTELRRLFRENPGLRTPTSIRSHTTYGGERTVTLQLAESGRGARLEGGCARPVGGH
;
A
#
# COMPACT_ATOMS: atom_id res chain seq x y z
N MET A 1 -23.11 17.50 7.11
CA MET A 1 -22.00 18.47 7.03
C MET A 1 -21.03 17.95 5.99
N VAL A 2 -20.87 18.64 4.87
CA VAL A 2 -19.94 18.24 3.81
C VAL A 2 -18.53 18.41 4.36
N SER A 3 -17.85 17.28 4.60
CA SER A 3 -16.44 17.25 4.99
C SER A 3 -15.63 18.01 3.93
N GLY A 4 -15.04 19.14 4.32
CA GLY A 4 -14.22 19.94 3.42
C GLY A 4 -12.93 19.18 3.08
N GLN A 5 -12.96 18.40 2.01
CA GLN A 5 -11.73 17.98 1.35
C GLN A 5 -11.04 19.23 0.83
N GLN A 6 -9.84 19.50 1.34
CA GLN A 6 -9.00 20.58 0.85
C GLN A 6 -8.61 20.25 -0.59
N THR A 7 -8.86 21.17 -1.52
CA THR A 7 -8.37 21.00 -2.90
C THR A 7 -6.84 20.89 -2.86
N PRO A 8 -6.24 19.82 -3.37
CA PRO A 8 -4.80 19.63 -3.35
C PRO A 8 -4.14 20.73 -4.19
N ARG A 9 -2.96 21.17 -3.75
CA ARG A 9 -2.15 22.12 -4.52
C ARG A 9 -1.50 21.38 -5.69
N ALA A 10 -1.15 22.11 -6.75
CA ALA A 10 -0.41 21.54 -7.89
C ALA A 10 0.83 20.73 -7.45
N GLU A 11 1.57 21.23 -6.45
CA GLU A 11 2.73 20.56 -5.86
C GLU A 11 2.43 19.14 -5.32
N GLU A 12 1.26 18.94 -4.70
CA GLU A 12 0.85 17.63 -4.19
C GLU A 12 0.56 16.66 -5.34
N LEU A 13 -0.15 17.14 -6.37
CA LEU A 13 -0.49 16.33 -7.54
C LEU A 13 0.76 15.97 -8.34
N ASP A 14 1.69 16.91 -8.52
CA ASP A 14 2.97 16.67 -9.17
C ASP A 14 3.80 15.64 -8.39
N PHE A 15 3.85 15.77 -7.06
CA PHE A 15 4.55 14.82 -6.20
C PHE A 15 3.99 13.40 -6.32
N HIS A 16 2.66 13.27 -6.37
CA HIS A 16 1.98 11.98 -6.48
C HIS A 16 1.85 11.46 -7.92
N SER A 17 2.22 12.25 -8.93
CA SER A 17 2.35 11.79 -10.32
C SER A 17 3.72 11.16 -10.59
N ALA A 18 4.75 11.56 -9.83
CA ALA A 18 6.11 11.04 -10.01
C ALA A 18 6.31 9.68 -9.32
N GLN A 19 6.97 8.75 -10.03
CA GLN A 19 7.37 7.46 -9.49
C GLN A 19 8.26 7.60 -8.24
N SER A 20 8.11 6.67 -7.31
CA SER A 20 9.05 6.43 -6.22
C SER A 20 10.08 5.39 -6.63
N VAL A 21 11.08 5.17 -5.78
CA VAL A 21 12.00 4.02 -5.89
C VAL A 21 11.26 2.67 -5.86
N PHE A 22 10.14 2.56 -5.13
CA PHE A 22 9.32 1.36 -5.05
C PHE A 22 8.43 1.19 -6.29
N SER A 23 7.87 2.28 -6.82
CA SER A 23 6.93 2.23 -7.94
C SER A 23 7.59 2.38 -9.32
N ALA A 24 8.90 2.62 -9.39
CA ALA A 24 9.61 2.75 -10.65
C ALA A 24 9.56 1.44 -11.47
N PRO A 25 9.16 1.47 -12.75
CA PRO A 25 8.99 0.27 -13.58
C PRO A 25 10.27 -0.20 -14.28
N GLY A 26 11.45 0.21 -13.80
CA GLY A 26 12.70 -0.02 -14.51
C GLY A 26 12.79 0.79 -15.81
N ASP A 27 13.00 0.13 -16.95
CA ASP A 27 13.10 0.78 -18.26
C ASP A 27 11.75 1.27 -18.84
N GLY A 28 10.64 0.94 -18.17
CA GLY A 28 9.30 1.36 -18.56
C GLY A 28 8.72 0.66 -19.80
N SER A 29 9.46 -0.28 -20.40
CA SER A 29 9.03 -1.00 -21.61
C SER A 29 7.72 -1.77 -21.40
N PHE A 30 7.52 -2.29 -20.18
CA PHE A 30 6.30 -2.97 -19.76
C PHE A 30 5.04 -2.11 -19.82
N PHE A 31 5.18 -0.79 -19.73
CA PHE A 31 4.05 0.13 -19.65
C PHE A 31 3.66 0.73 -21.01
N ALA A 32 4.40 0.38 -22.07
CA ALA A 32 4.12 0.88 -23.41
C ALA A 32 2.77 0.35 -23.94
N GLY A 33 1.92 1.27 -24.41
CA GLY A 33 0.63 0.92 -25.03
C GLY A 33 -0.45 0.45 -24.06
N LEU A 34 -0.25 0.59 -22.74
CA LEU A 34 -1.29 0.32 -21.75
C LEU A 34 -2.41 1.37 -21.82
N PRO A 35 -3.65 0.99 -21.43
CA PRO A 35 -4.74 1.95 -21.32
C PRO A 35 -4.47 2.99 -20.23
N THR A 36 -5.21 4.10 -20.28
CA THR A 36 -5.07 5.19 -19.31
C THR A 36 -6.20 5.23 -18.27
N GLU A 37 -7.28 4.49 -18.49
CA GLU A 37 -8.45 4.48 -17.60
C GLU A 37 -8.18 3.69 -16.31
N PRO A 38 -8.42 4.27 -15.11
CA PRO A 38 -8.15 3.62 -13.83
C PRO A 38 -8.78 2.23 -13.67
N ARG A 39 -10.02 2.02 -14.16
CA ARG A 39 -10.68 0.71 -14.11
C ARG A 39 -9.95 -0.33 -14.94
N GLU A 40 -9.53 0.02 -16.15
CA GLU A 40 -8.84 -0.89 -17.05
C GLU A 40 -7.46 -1.26 -16.49
N LEU A 41 -6.73 -0.26 -15.97
CA LEU A 41 -5.46 -0.49 -15.28
C LEU A 41 -5.62 -1.40 -14.06
N ALA A 42 -6.65 -1.20 -13.23
CA ALA A 42 -6.91 -2.07 -12.09
C ALA A 42 -7.28 -3.50 -12.50
N SER A 43 -8.00 -3.67 -13.61
CA SER A 43 -8.31 -4.99 -14.18
C SER A 43 -7.05 -5.69 -14.68
N ILE A 44 -6.12 -4.95 -15.29
CA ILE A 44 -4.79 -5.47 -15.66
C ILE A 44 -4.05 -5.92 -14.40
N VAL A 45 -3.97 -5.10 -13.35
CA VAL A 45 -3.32 -5.48 -12.09
C VAL A 45 -3.95 -6.73 -11.50
N ARG A 46 -5.29 -6.83 -11.48
CA ARG A 46 -5.96 -8.06 -11.02
C ARG A 46 -5.57 -9.26 -11.87
N SER A 47 -5.42 -9.11 -13.17
CA SER A 47 -4.97 -10.21 -14.02
C SER A 47 -3.51 -10.60 -13.79
N LEU A 48 -2.65 -9.71 -13.27
CA LEU A 48 -1.22 -10.00 -13.08
C LEU A 48 -0.89 -10.59 -11.71
N LEU A 49 -1.65 -10.25 -10.69
CA LEU A 49 -1.36 -10.61 -9.30
C LEU A 49 -2.45 -11.51 -8.72
N ILE A 50 -2.09 -12.36 -7.78
CA ILE A 50 -3.02 -13.12 -6.93
C ILE A 50 -2.62 -12.92 -5.47
N HIS A 51 -3.59 -12.75 -4.58
CA HIS A 51 -3.26 -12.65 -3.16
C HIS A 51 -2.84 -14.04 -2.66
N ARG A 52 -1.65 -14.15 -2.04
CA ARG A 52 -1.05 -15.44 -1.67
C ARG A 52 -1.91 -16.29 -0.71
N GLU A 53 -2.77 -15.65 0.07
CA GLU A 53 -3.72 -16.33 0.98
C GLU A 53 -5.11 -16.60 0.36
N GLU A 54 -5.36 -16.14 -0.87
CA GLU A 54 -6.67 -16.27 -1.53
C GLU A 54 -6.63 -17.23 -2.73
N THR A 55 -5.49 -17.87 -3.01
CA THR A 55 -5.33 -18.65 -4.25
C THR A 55 -6.34 -19.80 -4.38
N GLU A 56 -6.78 -20.36 -3.25
CA GLU A 56 -7.78 -21.43 -3.23
C GLU A 56 -9.16 -20.97 -3.72
N LEU A 57 -9.51 -19.68 -3.58
CA LEU A 57 -10.74 -19.11 -4.17
C LEU A 57 -10.75 -19.24 -5.70
N PHE A 58 -9.56 -19.35 -6.31
CA PHE A 58 -9.34 -19.49 -7.74
C PHE A 58 -9.00 -20.92 -8.15
N GLY A 59 -9.25 -21.90 -7.28
CA GLY A 59 -8.95 -23.32 -7.56
C GLY A 59 -7.46 -23.62 -7.70
N TYR A 60 -6.59 -22.76 -7.15
CA TYR A 60 -5.14 -22.90 -7.23
C TYR A 60 -4.52 -23.07 -5.84
N ARG A 61 -3.82 -24.18 -5.64
CA ARG A 61 -2.99 -24.38 -4.45
C ARG A 61 -1.60 -23.81 -4.70
N LEU A 62 -1.28 -22.70 -4.05
CA LEU A 62 0.01 -22.04 -4.19
C LEU A 62 1.16 -22.93 -3.65
N PRO A 63 2.21 -23.21 -4.45
CA PRO A 63 3.44 -23.81 -3.96
C PRO A 63 4.07 -23.02 -2.82
N GLU A 64 4.68 -23.72 -1.86
CA GLU A 64 5.20 -23.12 -0.62
C GLU A 64 6.33 -22.11 -0.89
N ASP A 65 7.21 -22.41 -1.84
CA ASP A 65 8.30 -21.54 -2.26
C ASP A 65 7.81 -20.20 -2.85
N ARG A 66 6.66 -20.21 -3.53
CA ARG A 66 6.03 -19.01 -4.10
C ARG A 66 5.38 -18.09 -3.07
N ARG A 67 5.13 -18.54 -1.84
CA ARG A 67 4.59 -17.66 -0.77
C ARG A 67 5.51 -16.48 -0.44
N ASN A 68 6.81 -16.65 -0.70
CA ASN A 68 7.83 -15.61 -0.49
C ASN A 68 7.92 -14.59 -1.63
N GLU A 69 7.16 -14.75 -2.73
CA GLU A 69 7.06 -13.71 -3.77
C GLU A 69 6.61 -12.37 -3.16
N ALA A 70 5.68 -12.41 -2.21
CA ALA A 70 5.21 -11.27 -1.42
C ALA A 70 6.30 -10.52 -0.61
N GLU A 71 7.54 -11.04 -0.53
CA GLU A 71 8.67 -10.32 0.05
C GLU A 71 9.32 -9.31 -0.93
N THR A 72 8.83 -9.27 -2.17
CA THR A 72 9.29 -8.36 -3.22
C THR A 72 8.80 -6.95 -2.94
N ARG A 73 9.71 -5.96 -2.99
CA ARG A 73 9.41 -4.57 -2.60
C ARG A 73 9.19 -3.64 -3.79
N TYR A 74 9.85 -3.91 -4.90
CA TYR A 74 9.97 -2.96 -6.01
C TYR A 74 9.16 -3.43 -7.21
N VAL A 75 8.46 -2.51 -7.87
CA VAL A 75 7.65 -2.80 -9.05
C VAL A 75 8.49 -3.37 -10.18
N CYS A 76 9.74 -2.92 -10.37
CA CYS A 76 10.66 -3.55 -11.32
C CYS A 76 10.82 -5.06 -11.08
N ASP A 77 11.03 -5.48 -9.83
CA ASP A 77 11.21 -6.89 -9.50
C ASP A 77 9.91 -7.70 -9.64
N ILE A 78 8.75 -7.10 -9.31
CA ILE A 78 7.43 -7.71 -9.56
C ILE A 78 7.23 -7.95 -11.06
N LEU A 79 7.56 -6.95 -11.90
CA LEU A 79 7.42 -7.05 -13.36
C LEU A 79 8.39 -8.08 -13.96
N ASP A 80 9.63 -8.14 -13.46
CA ASP A 80 10.60 -9.17 -13.85
C ASP A 80 10.07 -10.58 -13.53
N ALA A 81 9.48 -10.78 -12.34
CA ALA A 81 8.87 -12.05 -11.93
C ALA A 81 7.65 -12.42 -12.79
N VAL A 82 6.75 -11.47 -13.04
CA VAL A 82 5.59 -11.64 -13.94
C VAL A 82 6.05 -12.07 -15.34
N ARG A 83 7.07 -11.41 -15.89
CA ARG A 83 7.63 -11.74 -17.21
C ARG A 83 8.28 -13.11 -17.24
N ALA A 84 9.01 -13.48 -16.19
CA ALA A 84 9.67 -14.77 -16.10
C ALA A 84 8.67 -15.93 -16.09
N MET A 85 7.48 -15.72 -15.53
CA MET A 85 6.38 -16.70 -15.58
C MET A 85 5.68 -16.70 -16.94
N ASN A 86 5.36 -15.53 -17.49
CA ASN A 86 4.68 -15.40 -18.77
C ASN A 86 5.02 -14.04 -19.43
N ASP A 87 5.73 -14.09 -20.56
CA ASP A 87 6.29 -12.93 -21.26
C ASP A 87 5.31 -12.24 -22.23
N ALA A 88 4.06 -12.70 -22.31
CA ALA A 88 3.02 -12.04 -23.10
C ALA A 88 2.75 -10.60 -22.57
N PRO A 89 2.16 -9.71 -23.37
CA PRO A 89 1.82 -8.36 -22.92
C PRO A 89 1.04 -8.33 -21.61
N LEU A 90 1.22 -7.30 -20.78
CA LEU A 90 0.54 -7.18 -19.49
C LEU A 90 -1.00 -7.16 -19.61
N THR A 91 -1.54 -6.82 -20.78
CA THR A 91 -2.97 -6.84 -21.09
C THR A 91 -3.54 -8.24 -21.34
N ALA A 92 -2.68 -9.25 -21.55
CA ALA A 92 -3.13 -10.62 -21.73
C ALA A 92 -3.54 -11.22 -20.39
N VAL A 93 -4.70 -11.89 -20.40
CA VAL A 93 -5.23 -12.59 -19.22
C VAL A 93 -4.23 -13.66 -18.76
N ARG A 94 -4.10 -13.83 -17.45
CA ARG A 94 -3.26 -14.88 -16.83
C ARG A 94 -4.12 -15.86 -16.06
N HIS A 95 -3.75 -17.14 -16.12
CA HIS A 95 -4.30 -18.13 -15.19
C HIS A 95 -3.69 -17.92 -13.80
N PRO A 96 -4.37 -18.34 -12.71
CA PRO A 96 -3.88 -18.18 -11.34
C PRO A 96 -2.43 -18.66 -11.11
N GLN A 97 -2.01 -19.71 -11.82
CA GLN A 97 -0.66 -20.27 -11.76
C GLN A 97 0.42 -19.34 -12.34
N GLU A 98 0.03 -18.44 -13.24
CA GLU A 98 0.90 -17.50 -13.95
C GLU A 98 0.87 -16.09 -13.35
N GLN A 99 0.08 -15.90 -12.27
CA GLN A 99 -0.03 -14.64 -11.54
C GLN A 99 1.02 -14.57 -10.44
N PHE A 100 1.58 -13.38 -10.18
CA PHE A 100 2.49 -13.14 -9.06
C PHE A 100 1.75 -13.21 -7.73
N ALA A 101 2.25 -14.01 -6.79
CA ALA A 101 1.65 -14.26 -5.49
C ALA A 101 2.04 -13.18 -4.47
N GLY A 102 1.34 -12.05 -4.53
CA GLY A 102 1.55 -10.88 -3.69
C GLY A 102 0.55 -10.74 -2.54
N THR A 103 0.49 -9.54 -2.00
CA THR A 103 -0.45 -9.10 -0.96
C THR A 103 -1.24 -7.88 -1.42
N CYS A 104 -2.23 -7.44 -0.64
CA CYS A 104 -2.99 -6.21 -0.89
C CYS A 104 -2.10 -5.00 -1.22
N ARG A 105 -0.94 -4.88 -0.56
CA ARG A 105 0.04 -3.83 -0.81
C ARG A 105 0.61 -3.88 -2.23
N ASP A 106 0.81 -5.06 -2.80
CA ASP A 106 1.38 -5.23 -4.15
C ASP A 106 0.36 -4.88 -5.23
N PHE A 107 -0.92 -5.24 -5.02
CA PHE A 107 -2.03 -4.74 -5.83
C PHE A 107 -2.07 -3.21 -5.81
N ALA A 108 -2.04 -2.62 -4.61
CA ALA A 108 -2.09 -1.17 -4.45
C ALA A 108 -0.89 -0.46 -5.10
N LEU A 109 0.33 -1.01 -4.94
CA LEU A 109 1.55 -0.41 -5.48
C LEU A 109 1.61 -0.53 -7.00
N LEU A 110 1.32 -1.70 -7.57
CA LEU A 110 1.39 -1.88 -9.01
C LEU A 110 0.36 -0.99 -9.73
N LEU A 111 -0.86 -0.88 -9.19
CA LEU A 111 -1.86 0.04 -9.72
C LEU A 111 -1.40 1.51 -9.61
N CYS A 112 -0.83 1.89 -8.46
CA CYS A 112 -0.27 3.21 -8.26
C CYS A 112 0.83 3.54 -9.29
N ALA A 113 1.71 2.59 -9.60
CA ALA A 113 2.76 2.74 -10.61
C ALA A 113 2.18 2.95 -12.02
N LEU A 114 1.15 2.18 -12.38
CA LEU A 114 0.48 2.29 -13.69
C LEU A 114 -0.25 3.63 -13.85
N LEU A 115 -0.95 4.09 -12.82
CA LEU A 115 -1.63 5.39 -12.81
C LEU A 115 -0.64 6.55 -12.92
N ARG A 116 0.46 6.49 -12.17
CA ARG A 116 1.55 7.48 -12.28
C ARG A 116 2.13 7.52 -13.70
N ASN A 117 2.28 6.36 -14.35
CA ASN A 117 2.75 6.27 -15.73
C ASN A 117 1.76 6.88 -16.74
N SER A 118 0.45 6.77 -16.51
CA SER A 118 -0.57 7.41 -17.35
C SER A 118 -0.78 8.90 -17.04
N GLY A 119 0.00 9.47 -16.12
CA GLY A 119 -0.09 10.88 -15.71
C GLY A 119 -1.20 11.17 -14.71
N VAL A 120 -1.79 10.15 -14.09
CA VAL A 120 -2.78 10.30 -13.03
C VAL A 120 -2.08 10.34 -11.66
N PRO A 121 -2.21 11.43 -10.88
CA PRO A 121 -1.67 11.48 -9.53
C PRO A 121 -2.24 10.34 -8.68
N ALA A 122 -1.35 9.52 -8.11
CA ALA A 122 -1.74 8.36 -7.33
C ALA A 122 -0.83 8.13 -6.11
N ARG A 123 -1.41 7.56 -5.05
CA ARG A 123 -0.73 7.18 -3.81
C ARG A 123 -1.37 5.93 -3.24
N ILE A 124 -0.63 5.13 -2.49
CA ILE A 124 -1.22 4.00 -1.76
C ILE A 124 -1.61 4.46 -0.35
N ARG A 125 -2.62 3.81 0.22
CA ARG A 125 -3.08 4.03 1.59
C ARG A 125 -2.98 2.74 2.37
N CYS A 126 -2.51 2.86 3.61
CA CYS A 126 -2.50 1.81 4.60
C CYS A 126 -3.63 2.09 5.60
N GLY A 127 -4.42 1.08 5.92
CA GLY A 127 -5.61 1.24 6.74
C GLY A 127 -6.28 -0.09 7.01
N PHE A 128 -7.60 -0.06 7.07
CA PHE A 128 -8.40 -1.22 7.43
C PHE A 128 -9.68 -1.32 6.60
N ALA A 129 -9.90 -2.48 6.00
CA ALA A 129 -11.08 -2.81 5.22
C ALA A 129 -12.16 -3.46 6.10
N THR A 130 -13.41 -3.03 5.94
CA THR A 130 -14.56 -3.56 6.71
C THR A 130 -15.35 -4.64 5.96
N TYR A 131 -14.82 -5.14 4.84
CA TYR A 131 -15.56 -5.97 3.89
C TYR A 131 -15.02 -7.39 3.74
N PHE A 132 -13.92 -7.75 4.41
CA PHE A 132 -13.42 -9.13 4.41
C PHE A 132 -14.12 -9.99 5.46
N VAL A 133 -14.26 -9.48 6.69
CA VAL A 133 -14.82 -10.20 7.83
C VAL A 133 -15.86 -9.30 8.52
N PRO A 134 -17.14 -9.73 8.63
CA PRO A 134 -18.17 -8.93 9.28
C PRO A 134 -17.79 -8.56 10.72
N GLY A 135 -17.82 -7.26 11.04
CA GLY A 135 -17.51 -6.74 12.37
C GLY A 135 -16.01 -6.62 12.68
N PHE A 136 -15.14 -6.94 11.73
CA PHE A 136 -13.69 -6.80 11.86
C PHE A 136 -13.15 -5.82 10.81
N HIS A 137 -12.06 -5.15 11.16
CA HIS A 137 -11.35 -4.18 10.35
C HIS A 137 -9.99 -4.80 10.00
N GLU A 138 -9.94 -5.45 8.84
CA GLU A 138 -8.78 -6.19 8.36
C GLU A 138 -7.71 -5.24 7.84
N ASP A 139 -6.44 -5.42 8.23
CA ASP A 139 -5.30 -4.70 7.65
C ASP A 139 -5.38 -4.76 6.13
N HIS A 140 -5.38 -3.59 5.50
CA HIS A 140 -5.52 -3.55 4.06
C HIS A 140 -4.85 -2.34 3.43
N TRP A 141 -4.49 -2.52 2.17
CA TRP A 141 -3.82 -1.51 1.36
C TRP A 141 -4.58 -1.31 0.05
N VAL A 142 -4.85 -0.04 -0.28
CA VAL A 142 -5.59 0.34 -1.49
C VAL A 142 -4.91 1.50 -2.19
N THR A 143 -5.24 1.72 -3.47
CA THR A 143 -4.74 2.88 -4.20
C THR A 143 -5.74 4.03 -4.10
N GLU A 144 -5.22 5.23 -3.84
CA GLU A 144 -5.92 6.50 -4.08
C GLU A 144 -5.44 7.12 -5.37
N TYR A 145 -6.37 7.64 -6.17
CA TYR A 145 -6.07 8.38 -7.39
C TYR A 145 -6.89 9.66 -7.47
N TRP A 146 -6.32 10.68 -8.09
CA TRP A 146 -6.95 11.99 -8.23
C TRP A 146 -7.83 12.06 -9.47
N GLN A 147 -9.08 12.48 -9.30
CA GLN A 147 -9.97 12.86 -10.40
C GLN A 147 -10.38 14.34 -10.30
N PRO A 148 -10.29 15.12 -11.40
CA PRO A 148 -10.80 16.49 -11.42
C PRO A 148 -12.31 16.52 -11.08
N GLY A 149 -12.68 17.30 -10.06
CA GLY A 149 -14.04 17.36 -9.53
C GLY A 149 -14.22 16.49 -8.27
N PRO A 150 -14.42 15.15 -8.38
CA PRO A 150 -14.62 14.27 -7.23
C PRO A 150 -13.45 14.23 -6.24
N GLY A 151 -12.24 14.53 -6.71
CA GLY A 151 -11.02 14.52 -5.91
C GLY A 151 -10.40 13.14 -5.74
N TRP A 152 -9.86 12.86 -4.56
CA TRP A 152 -9.20 11.57 -4.25
C TRP A 152 -10.24 10.44 -4.12
N LYS A 153 -10.18 9.46 -5.02
CA LYS A 153 -11.00 8.23 -5.00
C LYS A 153 -10.18 7.01 -4.61
N LEU A 154 -10.83 6.03 -4.01
CA LEU A 154 -10.23 4.76 -3.63
C LEU A 154 -10.55 3.68 -4.68
N ILE A 155 -9.56 2.85 -4.97
CA ILE A 155 -9.69 1.68 -5.82
C ILE A 155 -8.93 0.51 -5.20
N ASP A 156 -9.58 -0.65 -5.17
CA ASP A 156 -9.04 -1.90 -4.68
C ASP A 156 -8.96 -2.92 -5.81
N ALA A 157 -7.78 -3.03 -6.43
CA ALA A 157 -7.52 -3.95 -7.52
C ALA A 157 -7.64 -5.43 -7.13
N GLN A 158 -7.49 -5.78 -5.84
CA GLN A 158 -7.62 -7.17 -5.38
C GLN A 158 -9.06 -7.67 -5.53
N MET A 159 -10.03 -6.76 -5.37
CA MET A 159 -11.47 -7.07 -5.38
C MET A 159 -12.11 -7.06 -6.77
N LEU A 160 -11.31 -6.94 -7.86
CA LEU A 160 -11.79 -6.91 -9.25
C LEU A 160 -11.93 -8.29 -9.91
N ALA A 161 -12.23 -9.33 -9.15
CA ALA A 161 -12.54 -10.66 -9.68
C ALA A 161 -13.89 -11.18 -9.13
N PRO A 162 -14.71 -11.87 -9.94
CA PRO A 162 -15.98 -12.43 -9.47
C PRO A 162 -15.82 -13.34 -8.24
N GLU A 163 -14.75 -14.12 -8.18
CA GLU A 163 -14.48 -15.04 -7.07
C GLU A 163 -14.23 -14.30 -5.75
N THR A 164 -13.46 -13.19 -5.75
CA THR A 164 -13.26 -12.38 -4.55
C THR A 164 -14.51 -11.60 -4.18
N MET A 165 -15.22 -11.03 -5.16
CA MET A 165 -16.47 -10.32 -4.92
C MET A 165 -17.54 -11.21 -4.29
N GLU A 166 -17.69 -12.44 -4.78
CA GLU A 166 -18.63 -13.42 -4.23
C GLU A 166 -18.21 -13.88 -2.84
N ALA A 167 -16.94 -14.28 -2.67
CA ALA A 167 -16.42 -14.77 -1.39
C ALA A 167 -16.59 -13.75 -0.25
N TYR A 168 -16.34 -12.48 -0.53
CA TYR A 168 -16.44 -11.38 0.44
C TYR A 168 -17.77 -10.62 0.38
N LYS A 169 -18.72 -11.07 -0.45
CA LYS A 169 -20.07 -10.47 -0.62
C LYS A 169 -20.00 -8.96 -0.89
N ILE A 170 -19.06 -8.57 -1.75
CA ILE A 170 -18.84 -7.17 -2.13
C ILE A 170 -20.06 -6.65 -2.88
N SER A 171 -20.67 -5.59 -2.35
CA SER A 171 -21.90 -4.97 -2.87
C SER A 171 -21.69 -3.53 -3.36
N PHE A 172 -20.43 -3.15 -3.56
CA PHE A 172 -20.01 -1.85 -4.09
C PHE A 172 -19.05 -2.03 -5.26
N ASP A 173 -18.79 -0.96 -6.00
CA ASP A 173 -17.83 -0.98 -7.11
C ASP A 173 -16.38 -0.90 -6.56
N PRO A 174 -15.52 -1.91 -6.77
CA PRO A 174 -14.14 -1.87 -6.28
C PRO A 174 -13.27 -0.77 -6.89
N THR A 175 -13.74 -0.12 -7.97
CA THR A 175 -13.06 1.04 -8.59
C THR A 175 -13.48 2.38 -8.00
N ASP A 176 -14.42 2.36 -7.07
CA ASP A 176 -14.93 3.49 -6.30
C ASP A 176 -15.28 3.04 -4.88
N VAL A 177 -14.25 2.58 -4.15
CA VAL A 177 -14.44 2.03 -2.80
C VAL A 177 -14.99 3.13 -1.88
N PRO A 178 -16.15 2.92 -1.24
CA PRO A 178 -16.70 3.90 -0.31
C PRO A 178 -15.78 4.15 0.89
N ARG A 179 -15.72 5.40 1.34
CA ARG A 179 -14.85 5.83 2.46
C ARG A 179 -15.22 5.22 3.81
N ASP A 180 -16.45 4.70 3.94
CA ASP A 180 -16.92 3.96 5.11
C ASP A 180 -16.64 2.45 5.02
N ARG A 181 -16.12 1.96 3.88
CA ARG A 181 -15.70 0.58 3.67
C ARG A 181 -14.20 0.37 3.85
N PHE A 182 -13.41 1.43 3.70
CA PHE A 182 -11.98 1.43 3.97
C PHE A 182 -11.63 2.62 4.89
N LEU A 183 -11.26 2.31 6.14
CA LEU A 183 -10.82 3.30 7.11
C LEU A 183 -9.32 3.49 6.94
N VAL A 184 -8.88 4.69 6.58
CA VAL A 184 -7.45 5.00 6.62
C VAL A 184 -6.95 4.91 8.06
N ALA A 185 -5.67 4.59 8.26
CA ALA A 185 -5.14 4.29 9.59
C ALA A 185 -5.38 5.39 10.63
N GLY A 186 -5.35 6.66 10.21
CA GLY A 186 -5.66 7.79 11.10
C GLY A 186 -7.10 7.79 11.62
N ASP A 187 -8.07 7.35 10.81
CA ASP A 187 -9.48 7.26 11.22
C ASP A 187 -9.66 6.15 12.26
N ALA A 188 -9.03 4.99 12.01
CA ALA A 188 -9.00 3.87 12.94
C ALA A 188 -8.37 4.27 14.27
N TRP A 189 -7.21 4.94 14.23
CA TRP A 189 -6.55 5.47 15.43
C TRP A 189 -7.47 6.36 16.24
N GLN A 190 -8.08 7.37 15.62
CA GLN A 190 -8.99 8.28 16.31
C GLN A 190 -10.23 7.58 16.85
N ALA A 191 -10.79 6.61 16.12
CA ALA A 191 -11.94 5.84 16.58
C ALA A 191 -11.60 5.02 17.84
N CYS A 192 -10.47 4.31 17.84
CA CYS A 192 -10.01 3.54 18.99
C CYS A 192 -9.65 4.44 20.19
N ARG A 193 -8.87 5.52 19.96
CA ARG A 193 -8.45 6.47 21.00
C ARG A 193 -9.63 7.15 21.70
N THR A 194 -10.73 7.37 20.99
CA THR A 194 -11.94 8.02 21.52
C THR A 194 -13.01 7.02 21.99
N GLY A 195 -12.74 5.71 21.95
CA GLY A 195 -13.69 4.67 22.35
C GLY A 195 -14.90 4.51 21.41
N ARG A 196 -14.84 5.06 20.20
CA ARG A 196 -15.89 4.91 19.17
C ARG A 196 -15.82 3.57 18.45
N ALA A 197 -14.68 2.89 18.51
CA ALA A 197 -14.50 1.54 17.99
C ALA A 197 -13.70 0.70 18.99
N ASP A 198 -13.95 -0.60 18.99
CA ASP A 198 -13.17 -1.55 19.78
C ASP A 198 -11.82 -1.80 19.10
N ARG A 199 -10.72 -1.51 19.81
CA ARG A 199 -9.36 -1.72 19.30
C ARG A 199 -9.08 -3.17 18.93
N GLU A 200 -9.72 -4.14 19.60
CA GLU A 200 -9.52 -5.57 19.31
C GLU A 200 -10.18 -5.99 17.99
N SER A 201 -11.03 -5.14 17.41
CA SER A 201 -11.63 -5.36 16.11
C SER A 201 -10.76 -4.90 14.93
N PHE A 202 -9.52 -4.47 15.16
CA PHE A 202 -8.58 -4.01 14.12
C PHE A 202 -7.32 -4.87 14.11
N GLY A 203 -6.89 -5.31 12.92
CA GLY A 203 -5.62 -6.02 12.77
C GLY A 203 -5.60 -7.01 11.61
N VAL A 204 -4.76 -8.03 11.74
CA VAL A 204 -4.61 -9.12 10.78
C VAL A 204 -5.24 -10.39 11.36
N GLY A 205 -6.45 -10.72 10.91
CA GLY A 205 -7.28 -11.79 11.48
C GLY A 205 -6.65 -13.17 11.35
N VAL A 206 -6.04 -13.47 10.20
CA VAL A 206 -5.39 -14.76 9.90
C VAL A 206 -4.28 -15.15 10.89
N ILE A 207 -3.60 -14.17 11.49
CA ILE A 207 -2.54 -14.41 12.48
C ILE A 207 -2.90 -13.94 13.89
N ASN A 208 -4.17 -13.55 14.10
CA ASN A 208 -4.67 -13.02 15.38
C ASN A 208 -3.80 -11.87 15.93
N PHE A 209 -3.32 -11.00 15.05
CA PHE A 209 -2.55 -9.82 15.41
C PHE A 209 -3.48 -8.61 15.43
N THR A 210 -3.98 -8.24 16.62
CA THR A 210 -5.00 -7.20 16.79
C THR A 210 -4.58 -6.11 17.78
N GLY A 211 -5.41 -5.09 17.90
CA GLY A 211 -5.29 -4.08 18.94
C GLY A 211 -4.54 -2.82 18.51
N MET A 212 -4.19 -2.00 19.49
CA MET A 212 -3.60 -0.68 19.22
C MET A 212 -2.23 -0.73 18.56
N TRP A 213 -1.46 -1.82 18.75
CA TRP A 213 -0.20 -1.98 18.03
C TRP A 213 -0.43 -2.04 16.51
N ALA A 214 -1.39 -2.84 16.04
CA ALA A 214 -1.73 -2.91 14.62
C ALA A 214 -2.14 -1.52 14.08
N VAL A 215 -3.01 -0.83 14.80
CA VAL A 215 -3.48 0.52 14.43
C VAL A 215 -2.34 1.54 14.39
N GLN A 216 -1.48 1.57 15.41
CA GLN A 216 -0.30 2.42 15.51
C GLN A 216 0.66 2.20 14.34
N GLY A 217 1.00 0.94 14.06
CA GLY A 217 1.89 0.57 12.96
C GLY A 217 1.37 1.11 11.63
N ASN A 218 0.07 0.99 11.40
CA ASN A 218 -0.57 1.47 10.17
C ASN A 218 -0.61 3.00 10.09
N VAL A 219 -0.72 3.73 11.21
CA VAL A 219 -0.62 5.21 11.18
C VAL A 219 0.75 5.65 10.66
N VAL A 220 1.83 5.00 11.11
CA VAL A 220 3.19 5.31 10.68
C VAL A 220 3.41 4.86 9.22
N ARG A 221 2.93 3.67 8.84
CA ARG A 221 3.05 3.15 7.46
C ARG A 221 2.22 3.96 6.46
N ASP A 222 1.03 4.44 6.81
CA ASP A 222 0.22 5.31 5.96
C ASP A 222 0.91 6.67 5.74
N LEU A 223 1.50 7.26 6.79
CA LEU A 223 2.31 8.47 6.64
C LEU A 223 3.51 8.24 5.72
N ALA A 224 4.19 7.10 5.85
CA ALA A 224 5.32 6.73 4.99
C ALA A 224 4.89 6.53 3.53
N ALA A 225 3.76 5.85 3.29
CA ALA A 225 3.18 5.66 1.97
C ALA A 225 2.81 7.00 1.29
N LEU A 226 2.18 7.92 2.05
CA LEU A 226 1.90 9.29 1.60
C LEU A 226 3.18 10.08 1.28
N ASN A 227 4.33 9.64 1.79
CA ASN A 227 5.65 10.21 1.51
C ASN A 227 6.46 9.41 0.48
N ARG A 228 5.84 8.46 -0.23
CA ARG A 228 6.46 7.57 -1.24
C ARG A 228 7.50 6.62 -0.67
N VAL A 229 7.27 6.16 0.57
CA VAL A 229 7.90 4.98 1.13
C VAL A 229 6.82 3.92 1.26
N GLU A 230 6.64 3.17 0.18
CA GLU A 230 5.66 2.11 0.06
C GLU A 230 6.21 0.82 0.69
N ALA A 231 6.34 0.74 2.02
CA ALA A 231 6.91 -0.43 2.71
C ALA A 231 6.06 -1.71 2.57
N LEU A 232 6.59 -2.88 2.98
CA LEU A 232 5.75 -4.08 3.17
C LEU A 232 4.88 -3.96 4.44
N PRO A 233 3.74 -4.67 4.52
CA PRO A 233 2.86 -4.61 5.70
C PRO A 233 3.55 -4.99 7.02
N TRP A 234 4.57 -5.85 6.96
CA TRP A 234 5.35 -6.33 8.10
C TRP A 234 6.71 -5.66 8.26
N ASP A 235 7.01 -4.62 7.48
CA ASP A 235 8.20 -3.81 7.72
C ASP A 235 7.98 -2.93 8.97
N GLY A 236 9.01 -2.82 9.80
CA GLY A 236 9.00 -2.08 11.05
C GLY A 236 10.26 -1.25 11.27
N TRP A 237 10.04 -0.04 11.80
CA TRP A 237 11.05 0.95 12.14
C TRP A 237 10.48 1.94 13.17
N GLY A 238 11.36 2.58 13.94
CA GLY A 238 10.97 3.68 14.84
C GLY A 238 9.75 3.33 15.70
N LEU A 239 8.71 4.16 15.64
CA LEU A 239 7.49 3.97 16.41
C LEU A 239 6.66 2.75 16.00
N VAL A 240 6.92 2.09 14.87
CA VAL A 240 6.27 0.80 14.54
C VAL A 240 6.77 -0.33 15.45
N GLU A 241 8.01 -0.22 15.92
CA GLU A 241 8.69 -1.23 16.74
C GLU A 241 8.48 -1.03 18.25
N THR A 242 7.94 0.12 18.65
CA THR A 242 7.63 0.41 20.06
C THR A 242 6.25 -0.14 20.39
N PRO A 243 6.12 -1.09 21.35
CA PRO A 243 4.81 -1.56 21.81
C PRO A 243 3.94 -0.38 22.25
N TYR A 244 2.63 -0.44 21.97
CA TYR A 244 1.71 0.66 22.27
C TYR A 244 1.70 1.03 23.76
N GLU A 245 1.77 0.03 24.64
CA GLU A 245 1.81 0.19 26.09
C GLU A 245 3.10 0.86 26.60
N GLU A 246 4.15 0.88 25.78
CA GLU A 246 5.46 1.45 26.09
C GLU A 246 5.66 2.86 25.52
N LEU A 247 4.71 3.36 24.72
CA LEU A 247 4.78 4.71 24.18
C LEU A 247 4.80 5.77 25.29
N SER A 248 5.72 6.72 25.18
CA SER A 248 5.70 7.92 26.00
C SER A 248 4.49 8.82 25.66
N GLY A 249 4.16 9.73 26.57
CA GLY A 249 3.11 10.73 26.32
C GLY A 249 3.38 11.57 25.06
N SER A 250 4.62 12.00 24.85
CA SER A 250 5.00 12.76 23.66
C SER A 250 4.92 11.97 22.35
N GLU A 251 5.22 10.66 22.39
CA GLU A 251 5.07 9.80 21.19
C GLU A 251 3.59 9.55 20.88
N THR A 252 2.76 9.40 21.91
CA THR A 252 1.31 9.28 21.75
C THR A 252 0.71 10.56 21.15
N GLU A 253 1.10 11.75 21.65
CA GLU A 253 0.68 13.04 21.11
C GLU A 253 1.15 13.27 19.66
N LEU A 254 2.35 12.80 19.33
CA LEU A 254 2.86 12.82 17.97
C LEU A 254 2.00 11.92 17.06
N LEU A 255 1.64 10.71 17.49
CA LEU A 255 0.76 9.81 16.74
C LEU A 255 -0.65 10.37 16.60
N ASP A 256 -1.20 11.04 17.62
CA ASP A 256 -2.48 11.77 17.53
C ASP A 256 -2.40 12.86 16.45
N THR A 257 -1.28 13.58 16.36
CA THR A 257 -1.03 14.61 15.34
C THR A 257 -0.94 14.01 13.94
N VAL A 258 -0.19 12.90 13.78
CA VAL A 258 -0.06 12.19 12.51
C VAL A 258 -1.42 11.65 12.05
N ALA A 259 -2.16 10.98 12.93
CA ALA A 259 -3.48 10.45 12.63
C ALA A 259 -4.43 11.58 12.16
N ALA A 260 -4.46 12.72 12.85
CA ALA A 260 -5.27 13.86 12.44
C ALA A 260 -4.88 14.43 11.06
N ALA A 261 -3.60 14.37 10.70
CA ALA A 261 -3.13 14.78 9.38
C ALA A 261 -3.53 13.76 8.29
N THR A 262 -3.37 12.45 8.54
CA THR A 262 -3.60 11.41 7.52
C THR A 262 -5.07 11.12 7.23
N VAL A 263 -5.99 11.30 8.20
CA VAL A 263 -7.46 11.14 8.01
C VAL A 263 -7.97 11.89 6.78
N ARG A 264 -7.61 13.18 6.68
CA ARG A 264 -8.05 14.03 5.57
C ARG A 264 -7.09 13.99 4.38
N GLY A 265 -5.99 13.24 4.49
CA GLY A 265 -4.83 13.40 3.62
C GLY A 265 -4.09 14.73 3.80
N GLY A 266 -4.45 15.52 4.83
CA GLY A 266 -3.78 16.73 5.36
C GLY A 266 -3.42 17.82 4.35
N PRO A 267 -2.92 18.98 4.80
CA PRO A 267 -2.10 19.81 3.93
C PRO A 267 -0.84 19.02 3.58
N PHE A 268 -0.57 18.81 2.29
CA PHE A 268 0.60 18.09 1.80
C PHE A 268 1.91 18.49 2.51
N THR A 269 2.13 19.79 2.73
CA THR A 269 3.31 20.33 3.42
C THR A 269 3.47 19.79 4.85
N GLU A 270 2.36 19.60 5.58
CA GLU A 270 2.40 19.09 6.95
C GLU A 270 2.74 17.60 6.97
N LEU A 271 2.19 16.80 6.06
CA LEU A 271 2.56 15.39 5.92
C LEU A 271 4.05 15.22 5.58
N ARG A 272 4.59 16.08 4.72
CA ARG A 272 6.04 16.09 4.41
C ARG A 272 6.86 16.45 5.64
N ARG A 273 6.43 17.45 6.40
CA ARG A 273 7.11 17.94 7.60
C ARG A 273 7.15 16.85 8.68
N LEU A 274 5.99 16.30 9.04
CA LEU A 274 5.85 15.23 10.04
C LEU A 274 6.76 14.04 9.70
N PHE A 275 6.77 13.59 8.45
CA PHE A 275 7.60 12.46 8.04
C PHE A 275 9.10 12.77 8.06
N ARG A 276 9.54 13.97 7.67
CA ARG A 276 10.96 14.31 7.55
C ARG A 276 11.61 14.68 8.87
N GLU A 277 10.90 15.42 9.71
CA GLU A 277 11.46 16.04 10.91
C GLU A 277 11.43 15.13 12.15
N ASN A 278 10.70 14.00 12.10
CA ASN A 278 10.55 13.10 13.24
C ASN A 278 11.26 11.76 12.98
N PRO A 279 12.41 11.48 13.63
CA PRO A 279 13.17 10.25 13.42
C PRO A 279 12.39 8.96 13.70
N GLY A 280 11.46 8.97 14.65
CA GLY A 280 10.60 7.82 14.95
C GLY A 280 9.54 7.51 13.88
N LEU A 281 9.25 8.48 12.99
CA LEU A 281 8.31 8.32 11.87
C LEU A 281 9.03 8.09 10.55
N ARG A 282 10.17 8.75 10.35
CA ARG A 282 10.96 8.69 9.12
C ARG A 282 11.54 7.29 8.91
N THR A 283 11.28 6.70 7.76
CA THR A 283 11.85 5.39 7.42
C THR A 283 13.37 5.49 7.29
N PRO A 284 14.16 4.73 8.07
CA PRO A 284 15.60 4.63 7.89
C PRO A 284 15.94 3.75 6.68
N THR A 285 17.20 3.78 6.23
CA THR A 285 17.67 2.89 5.16
C THR A 285 17.75 1.44 5.60
N SER A 286 17.95 1.16 6.90
CA SER A 286 17.95 -0.19 7.45
C SER A 286 16.74 -0.38 8.35
N ILE A 287 15.89 -1.34 8.02
CA ILE A 287 14.64 -1.63 8.74
C ILE A 287 14.60 -3.09 9.18
N ARG A 288 13.64 -3.40 10.06
CA ARG A 288 13.29 -4.76 10.42
C ARG A 288 12.12 -5.24 9.55
N SER A 289 12.19 -6.46 9.06
CA SER A 289 11.13 -7.10 8.27
C SER A 289 10.66 -8.34 9.02
N HIS A 290 9.45 -8.29 9.55
CA HIS A 290 8.82 -9.37 10.33
C HIS A 290 8.08 -10.34 9.43
N THR A 291 8.80 -11.04 8.56
CA THR A 291 8.18 -11.80 7.48
C THR A 291 7.29 -12.92 8.02
N THR A 292 6.18 -13.17 7.33
CA THR A 292 5.20 -14.19 7.76
C THR A 292 5.79 -15.61 7.71
N TYR A 293 6.67 -15.90 6.75
CA TYR A 293 7.17 -17.26 6.48
C TYR A 293 8.69 -17.42 6.58
N GLY A 294 9.46 -16.33 6.59
CA GLY A 294 10.93 -16.35 6.62
C GLY A 294 11.55 -15.87 7.93
N GLY A 295 10.73 -15.57 8.95
CA GLY A 295 11.17 -15.00 10.22
C GLY A 295 11.58 -13.52 10.15
N GLU A 296 12.12 -13.01 11.25
CA GLU A 296 12.61 -11.63 11.36
C GLU A 296 13.97 -11.48 10.66
N ARG A 297 14.12 -10.42 9.85
CA ARG A 297 15.40 -10.07 9.21
C ARG A 297 15.60 -8.57 9.09
N THR A 298 16.85 -8.15 9.02
CA THR A 298 17.20 -6.77 8.68
C THR A 298 17.28 -6.59 7.17
N VAL A 299 16.65 -5.55 6.63
CA VAL A 299 16.63 -5.23 5.20
C VAL A 299 17.14 -3.82 4.97
N THR A 300 18.01 -3.65 3.96
CA THR A 300 18.42 -2.32 3.50
C THR A 300 17.53 -1.88 2.34
N LEU A 301 16.79 -0.78 2.54
CA LEU A 301 15.93 -0.15 1.55
C LEU A 301 16.72 0.76 0.62
N GLN A 302 16.33 0.80 -0.64
CA GLN A 302 16.82 1.75 -1.63
C GLN A 302 16.01 3.05 -1.51
N LEU A 303 16.37 3.92 -0.57
CA LEU A 303 15.71 5.22 -0.43
C LEU A 303 16.43 6.27 -1.30
N ALA A 304 15.68 7.09 -2.03
CA ALA A 304 16.26 8.21 -2.76
C ALA A 304 16.83 9.26 -1.79
N GLU A 305 18.06 9.73 -2.01
CA GLU A 305 18.64 10.82 -1.23
C GLU A 305 17.76 12.08 -1.37
N SER A 306 17.35 12.65 -0.24
CA SER A 306 16.57 13.88 -0.20
C SER A 306 17.44 15.06 -0.65
N GLY A 307 17.46 15.40 -1.94
CA GLY A 307 18.23 16.58 -2.37
C GLY A 307 18.21 17.00 -3.83
N ARG A 308 17.92 16.13 -4.81
CA ARG A 308 17.89 16.55 -6.22
C ARG A 308 16.76 15.86 -6.95
N GLY A 309 16.05 16.61 -7.80
CA GLY A 309 15.15 16.06 -8.81
C GLY A 309 15.94 15.21 -9.80
N ALA A 310 16.31 14.00 -9.40
CA ALA A 310 16.83 13.00 -10.30
C ALA A 310 15.61 12.33 -10.94
N ARG A 311 15.43 12.58 -12.24
CA ARG A 311 14.77 11.61 -13.10
C ARG A 311 15.48 10.28 -12.85
N LEU A 312 14.75 9.26 -12.40
CA LEU A 312 15.29 7.91 -12.27
C LEU A 312 15.54 7.39 -13.68
N GLU A 313 16.67 7.75 -14.28
CA GLU A 313 17.12 7.20 -15.55
C GLU A 313 17.84 5.88 -15.29
N GLY A 314 17.20 4.78 -15.68
CA GLY A 314 17.85 3.49 -15.92
C GLY A 314 17.96 2.55 -14.72
N GLY A 315 17.19 1.46 -14.79
CA GLY A 315 17.43 0.19 -14.09
C GLY A 315 17.11 0.18 -12.59
N CYS A 316 16.45 -0.89 -12.15
CA CYS A 316 16.39 -1.26 -10.73
C CYS A 316 17.85 -1.34 -10.23
N ALA A 317 18.29 -0.43 -9.37
CA ALA A 317 19.68 -0.40 -8.89
C ALA A 317 19.89 -1.65 -8.01
N ARG A 318 20.27 -2.78 -8.62
CA ARG A 318 20.45 -4.05 -7.89
C ARG A 318 21.57 -3.89 -6.86
N PRO A 319 21.35 -4.18 -5.56
CA PRO A 319 22.45 -4.34 -4.63
C PRO A 319 23.21 -5.59 -5.05
N VAL A 320 24.51 -5.46 -5.26
CA VAL A 320 25.39 -6.62 -5.40
C VAL A 320 25.39 -7.32 -4.04
N GLY A 321 24.71 -8.47 -3.96
CA GLY A 321 24.68 -9.28 -2.74
C GLY A 321 26.08 -9.74 -2.35
N GLY A 322 26.52 -9.38 -1.15
CA GLY A 322 27.65 -10.01 -0.48
C GLY A 322 27.16 -11.29 0.21
N HIS A 323 27.80 -12.41 -0.12
CA HIS A 323 27.65 -13.70 0.57
C HIS A 323 28.04 -13.63 2.04
#